data_AF-F9EIZ0-F1
#
_entry.id   AF-F9EIZ0-F1
#
_cell.length_a   1.000
_cell.length_b   1.000
_cell.length_c   1.000
_cell.angle_alpha   90.00
_cell.angle_beta   90.00
_cell.angle_gamma   90.00
#
_symmetry.space_group_name_H-M   'P 1'
#
loop_
_entity.id
_entity.type
_entity.pdbx_description
1 polymer ?
#
loop_
_entity_poly.entity_id
_entity_poly.type
_entity_poly.pdbx_seq_one_letter_code
_entity_poly.pdbx_strand_id
1 'polypeptide(L)' 'MRVADEDVDLAAETFAPLAGPMHIRIILLLRGAEHSSGELAELTGRSPAAVS' A
#
# COMPACT_ATOMS: atom_id res chain seq x y z
N MET A 1 -20.27 -14.90 17.38
CA MET A 1 -19.69 -14.98 16.02
C MET A 1 -18.33 -15.62 16.15
N ARG A 2 -18.08 -16.76 15.51
CA ARG A 2 -16.74 -17.36 15.44
C ARG A 2 -16.09 -16.85 14.16
N VAL A 3 -14.86 -16.36 14.25
CA VAL A 3 -14.05 -16.00 13.09
C VAL A 3 -13.37 -17.27 12.61
N ALA A 4 -13.42 -17.56 11.31
CA ALA A 4 -12.73 -18.71 10.74
C ALA A 4 -11.24 -18.40 10.58
N ASP A 5 -10.37 -19.40 10.75
CA ASP A 5 -8.92 -19.19 10.63
C ASP A 5 -8.54 -18.69 9.22
N GLU A 6 -9.27 -19.13 8.19
CA GLU A 6 -9.15 -18.64 6.82
C GLU A 6 -9.42 -17.13 6.67
N ASP A 7 -10.38 -16.58 7.42
CA ASP A 7 -10.66 -15.14 7.41
C ASP A 7 -9.51 -14.36 8.07
N VAL A 8 -8.91 -14.93 9.13
CA VAL A 8 -7.79 -14.33 9.85
C VAL A 8 -6.54 -14.34 8.98
N ASP A 9 -6.26 -15.45 8.31
CA ASP A 9 -5.12 -15.59 7.41
C ASP A 9 -5.24 -14.63 6.23
N LEU A 10 -6.42 -14.57 5.60
CA LEU A 10 -6.68 -13.61 4.53
C LEU A 10 -6.52 -12.16 5.00
N ALA A 11 -7.02 -11.83 6.18
CA ALA A 11 -6.86 -10.50 6.77
C ALA A 11 -5.38 -10.19 7.02
N ALA A 12 -4.62 -11.14 7.56
CA ALA A 12 -3.19 -10.97 7.81
C ALA A 12 -2.41 -10.74 6.51
N GLU A 13 -2.68 -11.53 5.47
CA GLU A 13 -2.09 -11.36 4.14
C GLU A 13 -2.45 -10.01 3.51
N THR A 14 -3.67 -9.54 3.70
CA THR A 14 -4.14 -8.25 3.16
C THR A 14 -3.54 -7.07 3.91
N PHE A 15 -3.43 -7.15 5.25
CA PHE A 15 -2.97 -6.04 6.08
C PHE A 15 -1.45 -5.97 6.21
N ALA A 16 -0.73 -7.07 6.04
CA ALA A 16 0.74 -7.08 6.11
C ALA A 16 1.39 -6.08 5.14
N PRO A 17 0.99 -5.99 3.85
CA PRO A 17 1.47 -4.93 2.96
C PRO A 17 1.15 -3.53 3.48
N LEU A 18 -0.05 -3.31 4.03
CA LEU A 18 -0.48 -2.01 4.53
C LEU A 18 0.33 -1.52 5.74
N ALA A 19 1.01 -2.40 6.46
CA ALA A 19 1.84 -2.04 7.60
C ALA A 19 3.16 -1.33 7.21
N GLY A 20 3.53 -1.31 5.93
CA GLY A 20 4.75 -0.66 5.46
C GLY A 20 4.62 0.87 5.33
N PRO A 21 5.55 1.69 5.89
CA PRO A 21 5.50 3.15 5.77
C PRO A 21 5.43 3.67 4.32
N MET A 22 6.00 2.92 3.36
CA MET A 22 5.93 3.29 1.94
C MET A 22 4.55 3.00 1.35
N HIS A 23 3.96 1.83 1.63
CA HIS A 23 2.59 1.52 1.19
C HIS A 23 1.58 2.52 1.76
N ILE A 24 1.68 2.86 3.06
CA ILE A 24 0.84 3.88 3.69
C ILE A 24 0.97 5.22 2.95
N ARG A 25 2.20 5.66 2.65
CA ARG A 25 2.43 6.91 1.93
C ARG A 25 1.82 6.89 0.52
N ILE A 26 1.97 5.80 -0.23
CA ILE A 26 1.37 5.66 -1.58
C ILE A 26 -0.16 5.74 -1.49
N ILE A 27 -0.79 5.03 -0.56
CA ILE A 27 -2.25 5.05 -0.36
C ILE A 27 -2.74 6.46 -0.04
N LEU A 28 -2.03 7.19 0.83
CA LEU A 28 -2.39 8.55 1.19
C LEU A 28 -2.24 9.55 0.04
N LEU A 29 -1.25 9.35 -0.85
CA LEU A 29 -1.10 10.15 -2.07
C LEU A 29 -2.26 9.89 -3.03
N LEU A 30 -2.58 8.60 -3.28
CA LEU A 30 -3.65 8.20 -4.18
C LEU A 30 -5.06 8.57 -3.70
N ARG A 31 -5.23 8.88 -2.41
CA ARG A 31 -6.52 9.37 -1.87
C ARG A 31 -6.93 10.72 -2.48
N GLY A 32 -5.97 11.56 -2.87
CA GLY A 32 -6.24 12.92 -3.36
C GLY A 32 -6.50 12.99 -4.87
N ALA A 33 -5.81 12.14 -5.64
CA ALA A 33 -5.91 12.06 -7.09
C ALA A 33 -5.28 10.75 -7.59
N GLU A 34 -5.59 10.38 -8.83
CA GLU A 34 -4.83 9.37 -9.55
C GLU A 34 -3.42 9.89 -9.84
N HIS A 35 -2.42 9.02 -9.69
CA HIS A 35 -1.01 9.32 -9.96
C HIS A 35 -0.39 8.19 -10.77
N SER A 36 0.42 8.54 -11.75
CA SER A 36 1.34 7.62 -12.41
C SER A 36 2.47 7.18 -11.46
N SER A 37 3.11 6.06 -11.77
CA SER A 37 4.27 5.58 -11.01
C SER A 37 5.45 6.56 -11.03
N GLY A 38 5.59 7.35 -12.11
CA GLY A 38 6.58 8.43 -12.21
C GLY A 38 6.29 9.57 -11.22
N GLU A 39 5.05 10.05 -11.17
CA GLU A 39 4.63 11.08 -10.22
C GLU A 39 4.79 10.61 -8.77
N LEU A 40 4.44 9.35 -8.48
CA LEU A 40 4.66 8.78 -7.15
C LEU A 40 6.16 8.70 -6.80
N ALA A 41 7.03 8.37 -7.75
CA ALA A 41 8.48 8.37 -7.53
C ALA A 41 9.00 9.77 -7.17
N GLU A 42 8.54 10.80 -7.87
CA GLU A 42 8.85 12.20 -7.57
C GLU A 42 8.32 12.64 -6.20
N LEU A 43 7.05 12.38 -5.91
CA LEU A 43 6.39 12.76 -4.64
C LEU A 43 6.99 12.07 -3.42
N THR A 44 7.63 10.92 -3.62
CA THR A 44 8.22 10.11 -2.54
C THR A 44 9.74 10.23 -2.44
N GLY A 45 10.38 10.91 -3.41
CA GLY A 45 11.83 11.01 -3.50
C GLY A 45 12.52 9.67 -3.73
N ARG A 46 11.88 8.78 -4.51
CA ARG A 46 12.34 7.40 -4.79
C ARG A 46 12.56 7.19 -6.28
N SER A 47 13.19 6.08 -6.64
CA SER A 47 13.24 5.65 -8.04
C SER A 47 11.89 5.05 -8.46
N PRO A 48 11.53 5.10 -9.76
CA PRO A 48 10.32 4.44 -10.27
C PRO A 48 10.25 2.95 -9.92
N ALA A 49 11.39 2.25 -9.93
CA ALA A 49 11.48 0.83 -9.57
C ALA A 49 11.24 0.56 -8.08
N ALA A 50 11.39 1.56 -7.20
CA ALA A 50 11.12 1.42 -5.77
C ALA A 50 9.66 1.71 -5.40
N VAL A 51 8.87 2.21 -6.37
CA VAL A 51 7.43 2.48 -6.22
C VAL A 51 6.59 1.43 -6.96
N SER A 52 7.13 0.86 -8.03
CA SER A 52 6.50 -0.22 -8.82
C SER A 52 6.38 -1.54 -8.06
#